data_AF-A0A7C0ZKS5-F1
#
_entry.id   AF-A0A7C0ZKS5-F1
#
_cell.length_a   1.000
_cell.length_b   1.000
_cell.length_c   1.000
_cell.angle_alpha   90.00
_cell.angle_beta   90.00
_cell.angle_gamma   90.00
#
_symmetry.space_group_name_H-M   'P 1'
#
loop_
_entity.id
_entity.type
_entity.pdbx_description
1 polymer ?
#
loop_
_entity_poly.entity_id
_entity_poly.type
_entity_poly.pdbx_seq_one_letter_code
_entity_poly.pdbx_strand_id
1 'polypeptide(L)'
;MKTGFLRTIEAMVAVASTYMAAVTMIQTTLYHKLLEKLVGSPFGPWVEGNLSLINLAIILALVAASFTFWKKGDEAGFSRIFNLNMLLFFPSILDYSTFNWVGLIFNLEPTPGVSHLWVFMVGLLLQVTYLMLRYTIRIRHTWQELEARGAEEPDLENIAQGQLGYLSLLTCLTALITAGVYWAAPIIAEAAAKPLSQLSTPHLAAGIAVVATLGASLVFYLRGEA
;
A
#
# COMPACT_ATOMS: atom_id res chain seq x y z
N MET A 1 11.48 -5.33 -26.34
CA MET A 1 10.81 -4.44 -25.39
C MET A 1 11.90 -3.70 -24.68
N LYS A 2 12.13 -2.43 -25.07
CA LYS A 2 13.19 -1.62 -24.46
C LYS A 2 12.99 -1.65 -22.94
N THR A 3 14.02 -2.01 -22.18
CA THR A 3 14.07 -1.89 -20.72
C THR A 3 13.47 -0.57 -20.21
N GLY A 4 13.54 0.50 -21.02
CA GLY A 4 12.85 1.77 -20.81
C GLY A 4 11.34 1.66 -20.55
N PHE A 5 10.57 0.78 -21.21
CA PHE A 5 9.12 0.67 -20.98
C PHE A 5 8.80 0.17 -19.57
N LEU A 6 9.47 -0.90 -19.12
CA LEU A 6 9.34 -1.41 -17.74
C LEU A 6 9.74 -0.34 -16.73
N ARG A 7 10.87 0.33 -16.97
CA ARG A 7 11.36 1.42 -16.12
C ARG A 7 10.36 2.57 -16.02
N THR A 8 9.69 2.92 -17.12
CA THR A 8 8.64 3.96 -17.12
C THR A 8 7.43 3.54 -16.29
N ILE A 9 6.95 2.30 -16.42
CA ILE A 9 5.85 1.78 -15.60
C ILE A 9 6.23 1.81 -14.12
N GLU A 10 7.42 1.30 -13.77
CA GLU A 10 7.95 1.34 -12.41
C GLU A 10 7.96 2.78 -11.86
N ALA A 11 8.44 3.75 -12.66
CA ALA A 11 8.51 5.15 -12.26
C ALA A 11 7.12 5.75 -12.02
N MET A 12 6.19 5.53 -12.95
CA MET A 12 4.82 6.05 -12.86
C MET A 12 4.13 5.54 -11.60
N VAL A 13 4.25 4.24 -11.36
CA VAL A 13 3.59 3.57 -10.23
C VAL A 13 4.25 3.97 -8.89
N ALA A 14 5.59 4.09 -8.84
CA ALA A 14 6.31 4.58 -7.66
C ALA A 14 5.96 6.04 -7.33
N VAL A 15 5.94 6.93 -8.32
CA VAL A 15 5.61 8.35 -8.11
C VAL A 15 4.15 8.51 -7.71
N ALA A 16 3.22 7.86 -8.42
CA ALA A 16 1.79 7.95 -8.12
C ALA A 16 1.48 7.44 -6.71
N SER A 17 2.03 6.29 -6.32
CA SER A 17 1.81 5.71 -4.99
C SER A 17 2.39 6.58 -3.87
N THR A 18 3.61 7.08 -4.03
CA THR A 18 4.22 7.97 -3.02
C THR A 18 3.49 9.30 -2.92
N TYR A 19 3.06 9.88 -4.04
CA TYR A 19 2.27 11.10 -4.03
C TYR A 19 0.95 10.89 -3.26
N MET A 20 0.21 9.82 -3.58
CA MET A 20 -1.06 9.54 -2.92
C MET A 20 -0.89 9.24 -1.43
N ALA A 21 0.17 8.49 -1.05
CA ALA A 21 0.49 8.24 0.36
C ALA A 21 0.86 9.53 1.11
N ALA A 22 1.65 10.41 0.50
CA ALA A 22 2.06 11.68 1.09
C ALA A 22 0.87 12.65 1.26
N VAL A 23 0.00 12.77 0.25
CA VAL A 23 -1.23 13.55 0.34
C VAL A 23 -2.15 13.01 1.43
N THR A 24 -2.23 11.69 1.57
CA THR A 24 -3.04 11.06 2.62
C THR A 24 -2.46 11.36 4.00
N MET A 25 -1.14 11.26 4.17
CA MET A 25 -0.43 11.50 5.44
C MET A 25 -0.74 12.90 6.02
N ILE A 26 -0.65 13.94 5.19
CA ILE A 26 -0.90 15.33 5.65
C ILE A 26 -2.37 15.60 6.02
N GLN A 27 -3.28 14.68 5.71
CA GLN A 27 -4.71 14.77 6.04
C GLN A 27 -5.10 13.87 7.22
N THR A 28 -4.14 13.23 7.89
CA THR A 28 -4.38 12.36 9.05
C THR A 28 -4.48 13.14 10.36
N THR A 29 -5.15 12.56 11.36
CA THR A 29 -5.25 13.15 12.71
C THR A 29 -3.87 13.35 13.34
N LEU A 30 -2.97 12.37 13.14
CA LEU A 30 -1.60 12.43 13.65
C LEU A 30 -0.85 13.65 13.12
N TYR A 31 -0.98 13.94 11.82
CA TYR A 31 -0.34 15.11 11.22
C TYR A 31 -0.87 16.42 11.80
N HIS A 32 -2.19 16.55 11.95
CA HIS A 32 -2.81 17.73 12.56
C HIS A 32 -2.32 17.92 14.01
N LYS A 33 -2.21 16.86 14.80
CA LYS A 33 -1.71 16.94 16.18
C LYS A 33 -0.25 17.35 16.27
N LEU A 34 0.58 16.89 15.34
CA LEU A 34 1.97 17.35 15.24
C LEU A 34 2.03 18.84 14.87
N LEU A 35 1.16 19.26 13.96
CA LEU A 35 1.07 20.64 13.52
C LEU A 35 0.58 21.57 14.64
N GLU A 36 -0.44 21.20 15.40
CA GLU A 36 -0.92 21.94 16.59
C GLU A 36 0.23 22.20 17.59
N LYS A 37 1.07 21.20 17.85
CA LYS A 37 2.25 21.36 18.73
C LYS A 37 3.31 22.29 18.15
N LEU A 38 3.52 22.26 16.83
CA LEU A 38 4.45 23.13 16.12
C LEU A 38 3.96 24.59 16.11
N VAL A 39 2.66 24.80 15.94
CA VAL A 39 2.02 26.11 16.00
C VAL A 39 2.07 26.70 17.41
N GLY A 40 1.98 25.87 18.45
CA GLY A 40 2.19 26.30 19.84
C GLY A 40 3.64 26.69 20.20
N SER A 41 4.59 26.60 19.26
CA SER A 41 6.00 26.94 19.45
C SER A 41 6.31 28.40 19.04
N PRO A 42 7.50 28.94 19.37
CA PRO A 42 7.90 30.30 18.95
C PRO A 42 7.89 30.51 17.43
N PHE A 43 7.92 29.43 16.64
CA PHE A 43 7.86 29.48 15.18
C PHE A 43 6.43 29.45 14.61
N GLY A 44 5.41 29.34 15.48
CA GLY A 44 4.02 29.12 15.10
C GLY A 44 3.43 30.09 14.07
N PRO A 45 3.55 31.42 14.25
CA PRO A 45 3.00 32.39 13.30
C PRO A 45 3.58 32.27 11.90
N TRP A 46 4.86 31.87 11.79
CA TRP A 46 5.49 31.62 10.50
C TRP A 46 5.01 30.32 9.86
N VAL A 47 4.83 29.27 10.66
CA VAL A 47 4.33 27.97 10.21
C VAL A 47 2.89 28.08 9.69
N GLU A 48 2.01 28.78 10.41
CA GLU A 48 0.62 28.99 9.98
C GLU A 48 0.54 29.76 8.66
N GLY A 49 1.33 30.83 8.50
CA GLY A 49 1.35 31.64 7.28
C GLY A 49 1.89 30.91 6.04
N ASN A 50 2.65 29.83 6.22
CA ASN A 50 3.32 29.09 5.13
C ASN A 50 2.88 27.62 5.03
N LEU A 51 1.81 27.22 5.72
CA LEU A 51 1.41 25.82 5.87
C LEU A 51 1.21 25.09 4.53
N SER A 52 0.60 25.75 3.56
CA SER A 52 0.40 25.20 2.21
C SER A 52 1.72 24.94 1.48
N LEU A 53 2.68 25.86 1.59
CA LEU A 53 4.02 25.73 0.99
C LEU A 53 4.83 24.64 1.69
N ILE A 54 4.73 24.53 3.01
CA ILE A 54 5.38 23.47 3.81
C ILE A 54 4.83 22.10 3.38
N ASN A 55 3.51 21.95 3.29
CA ASN A 55 2.87 20.70 2.85
C ASN A 55 3.33 20.30 1.45
N LEU A 56 3.33 21.26 0.51
CA LEU A 56 3.82 21.04 -0.84
C LEU A 56 5.30 20.63 -0.85
N ALA A 57 6.15 21.29 -0.07
CA ALA A 57 7.57 20.97 0.03
C ALA A 57 7.80 19.56 0.60
N ILE A 58 7.02 19.15 1.61
CA ILE A 58 7.07 17.79 2.17
C ILE A 58 6.68 16.76 1.11
N ILE A 59 5.56 16.96 0.39
CA ILE A 59 5.13 16.04 -0.67
C ILE A 59 6.20 15.94 -1.76
N LEU A 60 6.73 17.06 -2.23
CA LEU A 60 7.78 17.08 -3.26
C LEU A 60 9.06 16.40 -2.79
N ALA A 61 9.47 16.61 -1.54
CA ALA A 61 10.65 15.94 -0.97
C ALA A 61 10.46 14.42 -0.88
N LEU A 62 9.27 13.96 -0.49
CA LEU A 62 8.95 12.53 -0.42
C LEU A 62 8.90 11.88 -1.80
N VAL A 63 8.28 12.54 -2.79
CA VAL A 63 8.26 12.08 -4.18
C VAL A 63 9.66 12.06 -4.77
N ALA A 64 10.48 13.08 -4.50
CA ALA A 64 11.88 13.11 -4.92
C ALA A 64 12.67 11.97 -4.28
N ALA A 65 12.47 11.67 -2.99
CA ALA A 65 13.09 10.52 -2.32
C ALA A 65 12.68 9.21 -3.00
N SER A 66 11.40 9.00 -3.28
CA SER A 66 10.91 7.83 -4.02
C SER A 66 11.56 7.70 -5.40
N PHE A 67 11.69 8.81 -6.13
CA PHE A 67 12.39 8.84 -7.42
C PHE A 67 13.87 8.45 -7.29
N THR A 68 14.57 8.89 -6.24
CA THR A 68 15.97 8.49 -6.01
C THR A 68 16.11 6.99 -5.72
N PHE A 69 15.14 6.38 -5.01
CA PHE A 69 15.12 4.94 -4.77
C PHE A 69 14.80 4.16 -6.04
N TRP A 70 13.84 4.63 -6.84
CA TRP A 70 13.51 4.02 -8.13
C TRP A 70 14.69 4.08 -9.13
N LYS A 71 15.45 5.19 -9.12
CA LYS A 71 16.60 5.39 -10.01
C LYS A 71 17.65 4.30 -9.83
N LYS A 72 17.85 3.80 -8.61
CA LYS A 72 18.78 2.68 -8.34
C LYS A 72 18.30 1.37 -8.97
N GLY A 73 16.99 1.15 -9.01
CA GLY A 73 16.36 0.03 -9.71
C GLY A 73 16.69 -1.35 -9.12
N ASP A 74 17.22 -1.39 -7.90
CA ASP A 74 17.54 -2.60 -7.15
C ASP A 74 16.38 -3.00 -6.22
N GLU A 75 16.39 -4.25 -5.76
CA GLU A 75 15.39 -4.78 -4.82
C GLU A 75 15.34 -3.98 -3.53
N ALA A 76 16.50 -3.53 -3.04
CA ALA A 76 16.59 -2.68 -1.87
C ALA A 76 15.92 -1.30 -2.09
N GLY A 77 16.07 -0.70 -3.28
CA GLY A 77 15.40 0.54 -3.65
C GLY A 77 13.88 0.40 -3.63
N PHE A 78 13.34 -0.68 -4.22
CA PHE A 78 11.89 -0.90 -4.22
C PHE A 78 11.33 -1.25 -2.85
N SER A 79 12.09 -2.00 -2.03
CA SER A 79 11.75 -2.22 -0.62
C SER A 79 11.66 -0.91 0.16
N ARG A 80 12.57 0.04 -0.09
CA ARG A 80 12.53 1.38 0.54
C ARG A 80 11.31 2.19 0.10
N ILE A 81 10.92 2.14 -1.18
CA ILE A 81 9.70 2.79 -1.68
C ILE A 81 8.47 2.22 -0.96
N PHE A 82 8.38 0.89 -0.86
CA PHE A 82 7.29 0.24 -0.15
C PHE A 82 7.23 0.64 1.32
N ASN A 83 8.35 0.57 2.03
CA ASN A 83 8.43 0.95 3.45
C ASN A 83 8.08 2.44 3.67
N LEU A 84 8.55 3.32 2.79
CA LEU A 84 8.22 4.74 2.83
C LEU A 84 6.71 4.95 2.67
N ASN A 85 6.11 4.35 1.64
CA ASN A 85 4.68 4.48 1.36
C ASN A 85 3.84 3.91 2.52
N MET A 86 4.22 2.76 3.06
CA MET A 86 3.54 2.15 4.22
C MET A 86 3.65 3.04 5.47
N LEU A 87 4.82 3.61 5.74
CA LEU A 87 5.02 4.53 6.87
C LEU A 87 4.12 5.77 6.74
N LEU A 88 4.04 6.35 5.55
CA LEU A 88 3.22 7.52 5.27
C LEU A 88 1.71 7.21 5.37
N PHE A 89 1.31 6.03 4.92
CA PHE A 89 -0.09 5.61 4.87
C PHE A 89 -0.61 5.09 6.21
N PHE A 90 0.26 4.51 7.05
CA PHE A 90 -0.11 3.88 8.32
C PHE A 90 -0.97 4.74 9.25
N PRO A 91 -0.71 6.05 9.45
CA PRO A 91 -1.57 6.87 10.31
C PRO A 91 -3.02 6.93 9.84
N SER A 92 -3.27 6.88 8.53
CA SER A 92 -4.64 6.88 7.99
C SER A 92 -5.39 5.56 8.24
N ILE A 93 -4.67 4.44 8.32
CA ILE A 93 -5.25 3.16 8.74
C ILE A 93 -5.68 3.24 10.20
N LEU A 94 -4.88 3.89 11.05
CA LEU A 94 -5.18 4.04 12.48
C LEU A 94 -6.40 4.93 12.73
N ASP A 95 -6.57 6.00 11.94
CA ASP A 95 -7.73 6.90 12.04
C ASP A 95 -9.06 6.16 11.81
N TYR A 96 -9.06 5.10 11.00
CA TYR A 96 -10.22 4.29 10.67
C TYR A 96 -10.26 2.92 11.36
N SER A 97 -9.22 2.59 12.13
CA SER A 97 -9.14 1.34 12.86
C SER A 97 -9.91 1.42 14.17
N THR A 98 -10.79 0.45 14.42
CA THR A 98 -11.44 0.27 15.73
C THR A 98 -10.44 -0.06 16.84
N PHE A 99 -9.20 -0.39 16.50
CA PHE A 99 -8.09 -0.66 17.40
C PHE A 99 -6.98 0.41 17.24
N ASN A 100 -7.33 1.68 17.46
CA ASN A 100 -6.36 2.78 17.46
C ASN A 100 -5.57 2.80 18.78
N TRP A 101 -4.55 1.94 18.87
CA TRP A 101 -3.64 1.88 20.02
C TRP A 101 -2.88 3.19 20.24
N VAL A 102 -2.65 4.00 19.20
CA VAL A 102 -2.06 5.34 19.35
C VAL A 102 -3.03 6.28 20.06
N GLY A 103 -4.33 6.12 19.81
CA GLY A 103 -5.40 6.78 20.56
C GLY A 103 -5.40 6.44 22.05
N LEU A 104 -4.99 5.22 22.43
CA LEU A 104 -4.83 4.84 23.84
C LEU A 104 -3.66 5.57 24.52
N ILE A 105 -2.65 6.03 23.77
CA ILE A 105 -1.45 6.70 24.29
C ILE A 105 -1.59 8.23 24.24
N PHE A 106 -2.16 8.77 23.17
CA PHE A 106 -2.17 10.22 22.89
C PHE A 106 -3.55 10.89 23.02
N ASN A 107 -4.59 10.18 23.46
CA ASN A 107 -5.97 10.66 23.47
C ASN A 107 -6.34 11.32 22.12
N LEU A 108 -6.11 10.57 21.04
CA LEU A 108 -6.41 11.01 19.67
C LEU A 108 -7.89 10.79 19.38
N GLU A 109 -8.69 11.84 19.47
CA GLU A 109 -10.00 11.86 18.81
C GLU A 109 -9.76 11.89 17.29
N PRO A 110 -10.21 10.87 16.52
CA PRO A 110 -9.97 10.83 15.09
C PRO A 110 -10.69 11.99 14.39
N THR A 111 -9.93 12.85 13.72
CA THR A 111 -10.45 13.93 12.86
C THR A 111 -9.85 13.81 11.45
N PRO A 112 -10.06 12.67 10.76
CA PRO A 112 -9.47 12.46 9.44
C PRO A 112 -10.03 13.45 8.42
N GLY A 113 -9.13 14.07 7.64
CA GLY A 113 -9.49 14.94 6.51
C GLY A 113 -9.86 14.18 5.23
N VAL A 114 -9.60 12.87 5.18
CA VAL A 114 -9.94 11.96 4.07
C VAL A 114 -11.08 11.03 4.46
N SER A 115 -11.85 10.53 3.49
CA SER A 115 -12.90 9.52 3.72
C SER A 115 -12.32 8.09 3.80
N HIS A 116 -13.07 7.16 4.41
CA HIS A 116 -12.73 5.73 4.45
C HIS A 116 -12.54 5.13 3.05
N LEU A 117 -13.34 5.55 2.07
CA LEU A 117 -13.19 5.13 0.66
C LEU A 117 -11.87 5.60 0.05
N TRP A 118 -11.44 6.83 0.35
CA TRP A 118 -10.13 7.34 -0.08
C TRP A 118 -9.01 6.47 0.46
N VAL A 119 -9.02 6.21 1.77
CA VAL A 119 -8.02 5.35 2.44
C VAL A 119 -8.00 3.96 1.80
N PHE A 120 -9.16 3.36 1.55
CA PHE A 120 -9.25 2.08 0.85
C PHE A 120 -8.60 2.12 -0.55
N MET A 121 -8.93 3.12 -1.38
CA MET A 121 -8.41 3.25 -2.74
C MET A 121 -6.89 3.49 -2.75
N VAL A 122 -6.37 4.29 -1.83
CA VAL A 122 -4.92 4.48 -1.68
C VAL A 122 -4.25 3.19 -1.22
N GLY A 123 -4.82 2.47 -0.25
CA GLY A 123 -4.33 1.15 0.16
C GLY A 123 -4.27 0.16 -1.00
N LEU A 124 -5.31 0.12 -1.84
CA LEU A 124 -5.36 -0.72 -3.04
C LEU A 124 -4.24 -0.35 -4.03
N LEU A 125 -4.05 0.94 -4.28
CA LEU A 125 -2.97 1.45 -5.13
C LEU A 125 -1.60 1.04 -4.59
N LEU A 126 -1.37 1.09 -3.27
CA LEU A 126 -0.10 0.67 -2.66
C LEU A 126 0.16 -0.83 -2.85
N GLN A 127 -0.87 -1.67 -2.74
CA GLN A 127 -0.76 -3.12 -2.99
C GLN A 127 -0.44 -3.41 -4.46
N VAL A 128 -1.16 -2.77 -5.39
CA VAL A 128 -0.89 -2.85 -6.82
C VAL A 128 0.55 -2.41 -7.13
N THR A 129 0.99 -1.31 -6.51
CA THR A 129 2.35 -0.80 -6.67
C THR A 129 3.40 -1.81 -6.21
N TYR A 130 3.20 -2.39 -5.03
CA TYR A 130 4.11 -3.40 -4.49
C TYR A 130 4.24 -4.61 -5.41
N LEU A 131 3.11 -5.16 -5.89
CA LEU A 131 3.11 -6.30 -6.80
C LEU A 131 3.82 -5.94 -8.12
N MET A 132 3.46 -4.80 -8.72
CA MET A 132 4.07 -4.34 -9.97
C MET A 132 5.60 -4.19 -9.84
N LEU A 133 6.08 -3.49 -8.81
CA LEU A 133 7.51 -3.29 -8.60
C LEU A 133 8.26 -4.60 -8.31
N ARG A 134 7.68 -5.49 -7.50
CA ARG A 134 8.30 -6.77 -7.16
C ARG A 134 8.44 -7.69 -8.37
N TYR A 135 7.38 -7.82 -9.16
CA TYR A 135 7.41 -8.73 -10.31
C TYR A 135 8.18 -8.16 -11.50
N THR A 136 8.21 -6.85 -11.70
CA THR A 136 9.05 -6.22 -12.75
C THR A 136 10.54 -6.42 -12.51
N ILE A 137 11.01 -6.41 -11.25
CA ILE A 137 12.37 -6.85 -10.90
C ILE A 137 12.62 -8.28 -11.34
N ARG A 138 11.67 -9.19 -11.05
CA ARG A 138 11.82 -10.61 -11.39
C ARG A 138 11.91 -10.81 -12.90
N ILE A 139 11.06 -10.13 -13.67
CA ILE A 139 11.10 -10.12 -15.14
C ILE A 139 12.47 -9.67 -15.64
N ARG A 140 13.05 -8.60 -15.06
CA ARG A 140 14.38 -8.13 -15.43
C ARG A 140 15.49 -9.13 -15.10
N HIS A 141 15.44 -9.80 -13.96
CA HIS A 141 16.41 -10.86 -13.64
C HIS A 141 16.31 -12.02 -14.62
N THR A 142 15.09 -12.48 -14.94
CA THR A 142 14.88 -13.53 -15.94
C THR A 142 15.37 -13.09 -17.32
N TRP A 143 15.13 -11.84 -17.71
CA TRP A 143 15.66 -11.27 -18.95
C TRP A 143 17.19 -11.38 -19.02
N GLN A 144 17.88 -10.87 -17.99
CA GLN A 144 19.34 -10.87 -17.92
C GLN A 144 19.90 -12.30 -17.92
N GLU A 145 19.24 -13.23 -17.24
CA GLU A 145 19.63 -14.64 -17.19
C GLU A 145 19.50 -15.33 -18.56
N LEU A 146 18.40 -15.08 -19.28
CA LEU A 146 18.16 -15.65 -20.61
C LEU A 146 19.08 -15.05 -21.67
N GLU A 147 19.31 -13.73 -21.61
CA GLU A 147 20.28 -13.03 -22.47
C GLU A 147 21.69 -13.60 -22.27
N ALA A 148 22.11 -13.83 -21.01
CA ALA A 148 23.40 -14.45 -20.70
C ALA A 148 23.53 -15.90 -21.20
N ARG A 149 22.40 -16.59 -21.44
CA ARG A 149 22.35 -17.94 -22.02
C ARG A 149 22.29 -17.94 -23.55
N GLY A 150 22.34 -16.77 -24.19
CA GLY A 150 22.34 -16.63 -25.64
C GLY A 150 20.95 -16.65 -26.29
N ALA A 151 19.89 -16.36 -25.53
CA ALA A 151 18.57 -16.17 -26.12
C ALA A 151 18.54 -14.94 -27.04
N GLU A 152 17.87 -15.05 -28.18
CA GLU A 152 17.73 -13.94 -29.12
C GLU A 152 16.75 -12.88 -28.59
N GLU A 153 16.97 -11.62 -28.97
CA GLU A 153 16.14 -10.49 -28.54
C GLU A 153 14.63 -10.73 -28.74
N PRO A 154 14.14 -11.25 -29.89
CA PRO A 154 12.71 -11.50 -30.12
C PRO A 154 12.09 -12.47 -29.11
N ASP A 155 12.82 -13.50 -28.69
CA ASP A 155 12.34 -14.48 -27.72
C ASP A 155 12.25 -13.87 -26.32
N LEU A 156 13.24 -13.06 -25.95
CA LEU A 156 13.22 -12.29 -24.71
C LEU A 156 12.01 -11.35 -24.66
N GLU A 157 11.71 -10.67 -25.77
CA GLU A 157 10.54 -9.78 -25.87
C GLU A 157 9.23 -10.53 -25.63
N ASN A 158 9.05 -11.67 -26.29
CA ASN A 158 7.84 -12.48 -26.18
C ASN A 158 7.65 -12.99 -24.74
N ILE A 159 8.72 -13.46 -24.09
CA ILE A 159 8.67 -13.93 -22.71
C ILE A 159 8.30 -12.77 -21.77
N ALA A 160 8.94 -11.62 -21.91
CA ALA A 160 8.68 -10.47 -21.05
C ALA A 160 7.25 -9.92 -21.22
N GLN A 161 6.72 -9.90 -22.44
CA GLN A 161 5.33 -9.53 -22.70
C GLN A 161 4.36 -10.53 -22.07
N GLY A 162 4.62 -11.83 -22.18
CA GLY A 162 3.81 -12.87 -21.51
C GLY A 162 3.80 -12.71 -19.99
N GLN A 163 4.97 -12.47 -19.39
CA GLN A 163 5.09 -12.23 -17.95
C GLN A 163 4.39 -10.94 -17.50
N LEU A 164 4.47 -9.87 -18.29
CA LEU A 164 3.73 -8.63 -18.04
C LEU A 164 2.21 -8.81 -18.17
N GLY A 165 1.75 -9.59 -19.15
CA GLY A 165 0.34 -9.93 -19.32
C GLY A 165 -0.19 -10.69 -18.10
N TYR A 166 0.56 -11.70 -17.65
CA TYR A 166 0.24 -12.45 -16.43
C TYR A 166 0.23 -11.57 -15.18
N LEU A 167 1.24 -10.71 -15.01
CA LEU A 167 1.32 -9.75 -13.90
C LEU A 167 0.13 -8.80 -13.89
N SER A 168 -0.26 -8.27 -15.06
CA SER A 168 -1.41 -7.38 -15.19
C SER A 168 -2.71 -8.08 -14.80
N LEU A 169 -2.90 -9.32 -15.28
CA LEU A 169 -4.06 -10.14 -14.91
C LEU A 169 -4.10 -10.42 -13.40
N LEU A 170 -2.99 -10.87 -12.83
CA LEU A 170 -2.87 -11.15 -11.39
C LEU A 170 -3.22 -9.92 -10.57
N THR A 171 -2.61 -8.78 -10.91
CA THR A 171 -2.80 -7.51 -10.20
C THR A 171 -4.25 -7.02 -10.31
N CYS A 172 -4.88 -7.12 -11.48
CA CYS A 172 -6.29 -6.79 -11.68
C CYS A 172 -7.21 -7.71 -10.86
N LEU A 173 -6.97 -9.02 -10.87
CA LEU A 173 -7.77 -9.97 -10.09
C LEU A 173 -7.63 -9.72 -8.59
N THR A 174 -6.41 -9.48 -8.09
CA THR A 174 -6.18 -9.11 -6.69
C THR A 174 -6.92 -7.82 -6.34
N ALA A 175 -6.87 -6.80 -7.21
CA ALA A 175 -7.56 -5.56 -6.98
C ALA A 175 -9.09 -5.74 -6.94
N LEU A 176 -9.64 -6.51 -7.88
CA LEU A 176 -11.07 -6.83 -7.95
C LEU A 176 -11.55 -7.64 -6.74
N ILE A 177 -10.81 -8.66 -6.34
CA ILE A 177 -11.14 -9.48 -5.15
C ILE A 177 -11.11 -8.59 -3.91
N THR A 178 -10.09 -7.74 -3.76
CA THR A 178 -9.97 -6.84 -2.60
C THR A 178 -11.11 -5.82 -2.56
N ALA A 179 -11.49 -5.24 -3.70
CA ALA A 179 -12.65 -4.36 -3.82
C ALA A 179 -13.97 -5.09 -3.52
N GLY A 180 -14.12 -6.33 -4.01
CA GLY A 180 -15.28 -7.17 -3.71
C GLY A 180 -15.39 -7.48 -2.22
N VAL A 181 -14.28 -7.81 -1.55
CA VAL A 181 -14.25 -8.03 -0.10
C VAL A 181 -14.64 -6.77 0.66
N TYR A 182 -14.09 -5.61 0.27
CA TYR A 182 -14.44 -4.33 0.89
C TYR A 182 -15.93 -4.02 0.78
N TRP A 183 -16.53 -4.24 -0.39
CA TRP A 183 -17.96 -4.03 -0.61
C TRP A 183 -18.83 -5.04 0.14
N ALA A 184 -18.40 -6.31 0.23
CA ALA A 184 -19.13 -7.36 0.92
C ALA A 184 -18.98 -7.29 2.45
N ALA A 185 -17.92 -6.68 2.97
CA ALA A 185 -17.62 -6.61 4.40
C ALA A 185 -18.79 -6.14 5.28
N PRO A 186 -19.49 -5.01 5.00
CA PRO A 186 -20.62 -4.58 5.82
C PRO A 186 -21.78 -5.57 5.81
N ILE A 187 -22.07 -6.19 4.65
CA ILE A 187 -23.13 -7.19 4.50
C ILE A 187 -22.83 -8.43 5.33
N ILE A 188 -21.58 -8.90 5.27
CA ILE A 188 -21.11 -10.05 6.07
C ILE A 188 -21.17 -9.71 7.57
N ALA A 189 -20.77 -8.50 7.95
CA ALA A 189 -20.80 -8.05 9.34
C ALA A 189 -22.25 -8.01 9.88
N GLU A 190 -23.20 -7.50 9.11
CA GLU A 190 -24.62 -7.46 9.48
C GLU A 190 -25.22 -8.88 9.59
N ALA A 191 -24.94 -9.74 8.61
CA ALA A 191 -25.39 -11.13 8.63
C ALA A 191 -24.80 -11.92 9.82
N ALA A 192 -23.55 -11.62 10.19
CA ALA A 192 -22.86 -12.26 11.31
C ALA A 192 -23.24 -11.67 12.67
N ALA A 193 -23.82 -10.46 12.74
CA ALA A 193 -24.11 -9.78 14.00
C ALA A 193 -25.10 -10.57 14.88
N LYS A 194 -26.19 -11.06 14.29
CA LYS A 194 -27.25 -11.80 15.00
C LYS A 194 -26.78 -13.15 15.60
N PRO A 195 -26.05 -14.02 14.88
CA PRO A 195 -25.51 -15.24 15.50
C PRO A 195 -24.39 -14.94 16.49
N LEU A 196 -23.53 -13.97 16.22
CA LEU A 196 -22.43 -13.61 17.14
C LEU A 196 -22.94 -13.02 18.46
N SER A 197 -24.04 -12.25 18.45
CA SER A 197 -24.60 -11.67 19.68
C SER A 197 -25.15 -12.71 20.68
N GLN A 198 -25.33 -13.95 20.25
CA GLN A 198 -25.77 -15.05 21.12
C GLN A 198 -24.61 -15.72 21.88
N LEU A 199 -23.37 -15.41 21.51
CA LEU A 199 -22.17 -15.94 22.15
C LEU A 199 -21.72 -15.02 23.28
N SER A 200 -21.22 -15.60 24.38
CA SER A 200 -20.64 -14.85 25.49
C SER A 200 -19.33 -14.14 25.12
N THR A 201 -18.62 -14.63 24.10
CA THR A 201 -17.32 -14.11 23.65
C THR A 201 -17.23 -14.06 22.10
N PRO A 202 -18.00 -13.17 21.44
CA PRO A 202 -18.10 -13.11 19.98
C PRO A 202 -16.78 -12.81 19.27
N HIS A 203 -15.93 -11.97 19.86
CA HIS A 203 -14.61 -11.63 19.34
C HIS A 203 -13.67 -12.83 19.28
N LEU A 204 -13.77 -13.74 20.25
CA LEU A 204 -12.91 -14.92 20.37
C LEU A 204 -13.33 -15.98 19.34
N ALA A 205 -14.64 -16.19 19.17
CA ALA A 205 -15.18 -17.05 18.13
C ALA A 205 -14.80 -16.59 16.71
N ALA A 206 -14.94 -15.28 16.44
CA ALA A 206 -14.51 -14.69 15.18
C ALA A 206 -12.99 -14.84 14.96
N GLY A 207 -12.18 -14.59 15.99
CA GLY A 207 -10.73 -14.78 15.93
C GLY A 207 -10.32 -16.22 15.62
N ILE A 208 -10.94 -17.21 16.29
CA ILE A 208 -10.70 -18.64 16.01
C ILE A 208 -11.08 -18.97 14.57
N ALA A 209 -12.24 -18.51 14.09
CA ALA A 209 -12.68 -18.75 12.72
C ALA A 209 -11.67 -18.20 11.72
N VAL A 210 -11.20 -16.95 11.90
CA VAL A 210 -10.19 -16.34 11.03
C VAL A 210 -8.88 -17.15 11.04
N VAL A 211 -8.37 -17.51 12.22
CA VAL A 211 -7.13 -18.30 12.34
C VAL A 211 -7.28 -19.69 11.70
N ALA A 212 -8.41 -20.36 11.91
CA ALA A 212 -8.69 -21.66 11.30
C ALA A 212 -8.77 -21.56 9.77
N THR A 213 -9.39 -20.49 9.26
CA THR A 213 -9.52 -20.27 7.80
C THR A 213 -8.16 -19.94 7.19
N LEU A 214 -7.36 -19.09 7.83
CA LEU A 214 -5.98 -18.81 7.42
C LEU A 214 -5.13 -20.08 7.41
N GLY A 215 -5.23 -20.90 8.46
CA GLY A 215 -4.55 -22.18 8.57
C GLY A 215 -4.97 -23.15 7.46
N ALA A 216 -6.27 -23.27 7.18
CA ALA A 216 -6.78 -24.09 6.10
C ALA A 216 -6.28 -23.60 4.73
N SER A 217 -6.37 -22.29 4.46
CA SER A 217 -5.84 -21.69 3.24
C SER A 217 -4.33 -21.94 3.08
N LEU A 218 -3.55 -21.84 4.14
CA LEU A 218 -2.12 -22.14 4.13
C LEU A 218 -1.86 -23.62 3.80
N VAL A 219 -2.61 -24.55 4.39
CA VAL A 219 -2.50 -25.98 4.07
C VAL A 219 -2.84 -26.27 2.62
N PHE A 220 -3.92 -25.67 2.09
CA PHE A 220 -4.26 -25.81 0.67
C PHE A 220 -3.19 -25.25 -0.25
N TYR A 221 -2.62 -24.08 0.09
CA TYR A 221 -1.53 -23.48 -0.65
C TYR A 221 -0.30 -24.40 -0.68
N LEU A 222 0.16 -24.86 0.50
CA LEU A 222 1.34 -25.71 0.61
C LEU A 222 1.16 -27.09 -0.04
N ARG A 223 -0.06 -27.64 -0.04
CA ARG A 223 -0.36 -28.89 -0.74
C ARG A 223 -0.49 -28.72 -2.26
N GLY A 224 -0.78 -27.52 -2.75
CA GLY A 224 -0.83 -27.22 -4.18
C GLY A 224 0.56 -27.05 -4.82
N GLU A 225 1.61 -26.88 -4.01
CA GLU A 225 3.01 -26.80 -4.45
C GLU A 225 3.75 -28.17 -4.41
N ALA A 226 3.07 -29.25 -4.01
CA ALA A 226 3.60 -30.63 -3.97
C ALA A 226 3.03 -31.47 -5.13
#